data_AF-A0AA37F3X8-F1
#
_entry.id   AF-A0AA37F3X8-F1
#
_cell.length_a   1.000
_cell.length_b   1.000
_cell.length_c   1.000
_cell.angle_alpha   90.00
_cell.angle_beta   90.00
_cell.angle_gamma   90.00
#
_symmetry.space_group_name_H-M   'P 1'
#
loop_
_entity.id
_entity.type
_entity.pdbx_description
1 polymer ?
#
loop_
_entity_poly.entity_id
_entity_poly.type
_entity_poly.pdbx_seq_one_letter_code
_entity_poly.pdbx_strand_id
1 'polypeptide(L)'
;MDLEMFSEVTRGNPALGIGREAVEHMDWDRIPGPAWYLPKDARAAMEALVRSADDGQAARALADLRYAVTNDHAGTLYPAAVPATSVLLEAIGERPGPPRQEALNALLDWWGCFHPEPGFGTYVDPSAGSVGLIEGIMRCVRDATDMLHRVADDPSGGGGHRAGVMLLLARLDEGWNTEAG
;
A
#
# COMPACT_ATOMS: atom_id res chain seq x y z
N MET A 1 -27.71 20.47 -16.25
CA MET A 1 -26.32 19.98 -16.26
C MET A 1 -26.23 19.04 -15.08
N ASP A 2 -26.40 17.75 -15.36
CA ASP A 2 -26.85 16.74 -14.42
C ASP A 2 -25.66 16.07 -13.72
N LEU A 3 -25.67 16.08 -12.39
CA LEU A 3 -24.63 15.50 -11.52
C LEU A 3 -24.70 13.97 -11.45
N GLU A 4 -25.76 13.37 -12.02
CA GLU A 4 -25.99 11.92 -12.01
C GLU A 4 -25.11 11.15 -13.03
N MET A 5 -24.58 11.83 -14.05
CA MET A 5 -23.88 11.15 -15.16
C MET A 5 -22.40 10.85 -14.88
N PHE A 6 -21.83 11.38 -13.80
CA PHE A 6 -20.49 11.01 -13.31
C PHE A 6 -20.52 9.84 -12.31
N SER A 7 -21.72 9.43 -11.84
CA SER A 7 -21.88 8.32 -10.90
C SER A 7 -21.94 6.94 -11.57
N GLU A 8 -22.06 6.85 -12.90
CA GLU A 8 -22.24 5.57 -13.60
C GLU A 8 -20.97 4.96 -14.22
N VAL A 9 -19.82 5.66 -14.18
CA VAL A 9 -18.56 5.16 -14.75
C VAL A 9 -17.73 4.32 -13.76
N THR A 10 -18.09 4.30 -12.47
CA THR A 10 -17.41 3.49 -11.44
C THR A 10 -18.14 2.17 -11.13
N ARG A 11 -18.95 1.67 -12.07
CA ARG A 11 -19.67 0.40 -11.93
C ARG A 11 -18.70 -0.79 -11.92
N GLY A 12 -18.24 -1.12 -10.71
CA GLY A 12 -17.85 -2.44 -10.21
C GLY A 12 -16.99 -3.33 -11.11
N ASN A 13 -15.68 -3.32 -10.90
CA ASN A 13 -14.82 -4.46 -11.24
C ASN A 13 -14.71 -5.38 -10.00
N PRO A 14 -15.37 -6.55 -9.98
CA PRO A 14 -15.37 -7.45 -8.83
C PRO A 14 -14.02 -8.15 -8.56
N ALA A 15 -13.02 -7.99 -9.43
CA ALA A 15 -11.67 -8.50 -9.22
C ALA A 15 -10.79 -7.57 -8.35
N LEU A 16 -11.23 -6.34 -8.09
CA LEU A 16 -10.57 -5.37 -7.19
C LEU A 16 -11.40 -5.13 -5.93
N GLY A 17 -12.19 -6.13 -5.51
CA GLY A 17 -13.16 -6.08 -4.43
C GLY A 17 -12.58 -5.93 -3.01
N ILE A 18 -11.50 -5.16 -2.83
CA ILE A 18 -11.30 -4.42 -1.59
C ILE A 18 -11.79 -3.00 -1.91
N GLY A 19 -13.11 -2.82 -1.85
CA GLY A 19 -13.75 -1.56 -2.19
C GLY A 19 -13.19 -0.42 -1.35
N ARG A 20 -13.21 0.79 -1.90
CA ARG A 20 -12.87 2.07 -1.25
C ARG A 20 -13.41 2.23 0.19
N GLU A 21 -14.57 1.63 0.50
CA GLU A 21 -15.15 1.57 1.86
C GLU A 21 -14.35 0.70 2.86
N ALA A 22 -13.64 -0.34 2.39
CA ALA A 22 -12.90 -1.28 3.25
C ALA A 22 -11.60 -0.67 3.81
N VAL A 23 -11.00 0.28 3.10
CA VAL A 23 -9.79 0.99 3.54
C VAL A 23 -10.14 2.15 4.48
N GLU A 24 -11.26 2.86 4.24
CA GLU A 24 -11.76 3.92 5.13
C GLU A 24 -12.20 3.41 6.52
N HIS A 25 -12.41 2.10 6.67
CA HIS A 25 -12.85 1.47 7.92
C HIS A 25 -11.91 0.34 8.41
N MET A 26 -10.62 0.39 8.04
CA MET A 26 -9.63 -0.53 8.59
C MET A 26 -9.48 -0.32 10.10
N ASP A 27 -9.81 -1.34 10.89
CA ASP A 27 -9.66 -1.32 12.34
C ASP A 27 -8.22 -1.67 12.72
N TRP A 28 -7.35 -0.66 12.64
CA TRP A 28 -5.93 -0.78 12.99
C TRP A 28 -5.70 -1.33 14.40
N ASP A 29 -6.62 -1.10 15.35
CA ASP A 29 -6.50 -1.57 16.74
C ASP A 29 -6.61 -3.10 16.86
N ARG A 30 -7.22 -3.75 15.87
CA ARG A 30 -7.42 -5.21 15.87
C ARG A 30 -6.27 -5.97 15.25
N ILE A 31 -5.32 -5.28 14.63
CA ILE A 31 -4.17 -5.90 14.01
C ILE A 31 -3.11 -6.14 15.10
N PRO A 32 -2.67 -7.40 15.34
CA PRO A 32 -1.62 -7.66 16.30
C PRO A 32 -0.29 -7.06 15.81
N GLY A 33 0.57 -6.67 16.73
CA GLY A 33 1.90 -6.17 16.40
C GLY A 33 2.84 -6.14 17.60
N PRO A 34 4.14 -5.84 17.37
CA PRO A 34 5.11 -5.69 18.44
C PRO A 34 4.76 -4.53 19.37
N ALA A 35 5.45 -4.43 20.51
CA ALA A 35 5.17 -3.41 21.53
C ALA A 35 5.28 -1.96 21.04
N TRP A 36 6.00 -1.74 19.94
CA TRP A 36 6.18 -0.44 19.30
C TRP A 36 5.32 -0.24 18.05
N TYR A 37 4.49 -1.23 17.68
CA TYR A 37 3.38 -0.96 16.76
C TYR A 37 2.31 -0.17 17.51
N LEU A 38 2.05 1.06 17.05
CA LEU A 38 1.07 1.95 17.64
C LEU A 38 -0.10 2.16 16.66
N PRO A 39 -1.22 1.43 16.81
CA PRO A 39 -2.37 1.51 15.89
C PRO A 39 -2.92 2.94 15.68
N LYS A 40 -2.83 3.78 16.71
CA LYS A 40 -3.23 5.19 16.67
C LYS A 40 -2.43 6.00 15.63
N ASP A 41 -1.18 5.65 15.38
CA ASP A 41 -0.30 6.38 14.47
C ASP A 41 -0.66 6.03 13.02
N ALA A 42 -0.95 4.74 12.74
CA ALA A 42 -1.48 4.32 11.44
C ALA A 42 -2.83 4.98 11.14
N ARG A 43 -3.72 5.05 12.14
CA ARG A 43 -5.01 5.76 12.00
C ARG A 43 -4.82 7.25 11.75
N ALA A 44 -3.95 7.91 12.52
CA ALA A 44 -3.67 9.34 12.35
C ALA A 44 -3.11 9.63 10.95
N ALA A 45 -2.24 8.76 10.42
CA ALA A 45 -1.73 8.87 9.06
C ALA A 45 -2.86 8.73 8.01
N MET A 46 -3.77 7.77 8.18
CA MET A 46 -4.94 7.63 7.29
C MET A 46 -5.85 8.85 7.34
N GLU A 47 -6.17 9.36 8.53
CA GLU A 47 -6.97 10.57 8.65
C GLU A 47 -6.29 11.79 8.04
N ALA A 48 -4.95 11.90 8.15
CA ALA A 48 -4.18 12.95 7.51
C ALA A 48 -4.20 12.82 5.98
N LEU A 49 -4.13 11.60 5.44
CA LEU A 49 -4.22 11.33 4.00
C LEU A 49 -5.61 11.68 3.44
N VAL A 50 -6.67 11.42 4.19
CA VAL A 50 -8.04 11.79 3.81
C VAL A 50 -8.24 13.31 3.85
N ARG A 51 -7.65 13.99 4.84
CA ARG A 51 -7.77 15.45 5.03
C ARG A 51 -6.73 16.26 4.23
N SER A 52 -5.84 15.62 3.48
CA SER A 52 -4.75 16.28 2.76
C SER A 52 -5.31 17.31 1.76
N ALA A 53 -4.90 18.57 1.88
CA ALA A 53 -5.31 19.64 0.97
C ALA A 53 -4.40 19.76 -0.26
N ASP A 54 -3.23 19.13 -0.23
CA ASP A 54 -2.22 19.18 -1.28
C ASP A 54 -1.37 17.89 -1.33
N ASP A 55 -0.61 17.77 -2.41
CA ASP A 55 0.27 16.62 -2.68
C ASP A 55 1.37 16.43 -1.63
N GLY A 56 1.86 17.51 -1.02
CA GLY A 56 2.88 17.45 0.01
C GLY A 56 2.34 16.82 1.30
N GLN A 57 1.12 17.22 1.70
CA GLN A 57 0.42 16.65 2.85
C GLN A 57 0.08 15.17 2.61
N ALA A 58 -0.37 14.83 1.41
CA ALA A 58 -0.68 13.45 1.06
C ALA A 58 0.59 12.56 1.06
N ALA A 59 1.69 13.03 0.49
CA ALA A 59 2.98 12.32 0.55
C ALA A 59 3.45 12.15 2.00
N ARG A 60 3.35 13.19 2.83
CA ARG A 60 3.72 13.09 4.25
C ARG A 60 2.89 12.04 5.00
N ALA A 61 1.59 12.01 4.76
CA ALA A 61 0.70 11.04 5.38
C ALA A 61 1.04 9.59 4.97
N LEU A 62 1.42 9.36 3.70
CA LEU A 62 1.88 8.04 3.24
C LEU A 62 3.21 7.64 3.90
N ALA A 63 4.14 8.58 4.06
CA ALA A 63 5.38 8.34 4.79
C ALA A 63 5.11 8.00 6.25
N ASP A 64 4.23 8.74 6.92
CA ASP A 64 3.84 8.48 8.31
C ASP A 64 3.16 7.10 8.45
N LEU A 65 2.33 6.70 7.48
CA LEU A 65 1.75 5.36 7.42
C LEU A 65 2.84 4.28 7.29
N ARG A 66 3.80 4.46 6.37
CA ARG A 66 4.96 3.55 6.19
C ARG A 66 5.70 3.35 7.51
N TYR A 67 5.98 4.42 8.25
CA TYR A 67 6.64 4.33 9.56
C TYR A 67 5.77 3.65 10.63
N ALA A 68 4.45 3.87 10.61
CA ALA A 68 3.56 3.27 11.59
C ALA A 68 3.45 1.74 11.46
N VAL A 69 3.65 1.19 10.27
CA VAL A 69 3.46 -0.24 9.98
C VAL A 69 4.77 -1.03 9.82
N THR A 70 5.91 -0.40 10.08
CA THR A 70 7.23 -0.99 9.94
C THR A 70 8.18 -0.59 11.08
N ASN A 71 9.25 -1.36 11.27
CA ASN A 71 10.45 -0.90 11.95
C ASN A 71 11.46 -0.53 10.86
N ASP A 72 11.37 0.71 10.38
CA ASP A 72 12.24 1.19 9.30
C ASP A 72 13.73 1.05 9.64
N HIS A 73 14.10 1.22 10.91
CA HIS A 73 15.48 1.07 11.37
C HIS A 73 15.99 -0.38 11.32
N ALA A 74 15.12 -1.35 11.57
CA ALA A 74 15.49 -2.77 11.56
C ALA A 74 15.19 -3.47 10.23
N GLY A 75 14.54 -2.78 9.28
CA GLY A 75 14.06 -3.38 8.05
C GLY A 75 13.02 -4.47 8.33
N THR A 76 12.06 -4.21 9.23
CA THR A 76 11.00 -5.20 9.51
C THR A 76 9.59 -4.68 9.29
N LEU A 77 8.69 -5.60 8.92
CA LEU A 77 7.28 -5.32 8.63
C LEU A 77 6.40 -5.84 9.76
N TYR A 78 5.40 -5.06 10.15
CA TYR A 78 4.34 -5.51 11.05
C TYR A 78 3.17 -6.09 10.27
N PRO A 79 2.25 -6.85 10.90
CA PRO A 79 1.04 -7.35 10.25
C PRO A 79 0.19 -6.28 9.58
N ALA A 80 0.24 -5.05 10.10
CA ALA A 80 -0.44 -3.89 9.51
C ALA A 80 0.13 -3.45 8.15
N ALA A 81 1.30 -3.94 7.74
CA ALA A 81 1.86 -3.66 6.43
C ALA A 81 0.99 -4.23 5.30
N VAL A 82 0.27 -5.35 5.51
CA VAL A 82 -0.62 -5.94 4.50
C VAL A 82 -1.75 -4.97 4.11
N PRO A 83 -2.59 -4.47 5.03
CA PRO A 83 -3.60 -3.48 4.67
C PRO A 83 -2.98 -2.14 4.20
N ALA A 84 -1.84 -1.74 4.75
CA ALA A 84 -1.13 -0.55 4.26
C ALA A 84 -0.68 -0.69 2.80
N THR A 85 -0.29 -1.88 2.33
CA THR A 85 0.00 -2.12 0.90
C THR A 85 -1.17 -1.72 0.01
N SER A 86 -2.42 -2.01 0.42
CA SER A 86 -3.60 -1.62 -0.36
C SER A 86 -3.73 -0.10 -0.46
N VAL A 87 -3.49 0.63 0.62
CA VAL A 87 -3.47 2.11 0.64
C VAL A 87 -2.38 2.66 -0.28
N LEU A 88 -1.17 2.08 -0.22
CA LEU A 88 -0.04 2.51 -1.05
C LEU A 88 -0.36 2.27 -2.54
N LEU A 89 -0.94 1.13 -2.89
CA LEU A 89 -1.37 0.83 -4.27
C LEU A 89 -2.45 1.79 -4.78
N GLU A 90 -3.42 2.15 -3.94
CA GLU A 90 -4.42 3.17 -4.27
C GLU A 90 -3.77 4.52 -4.55
N ALA A 91 -2.84 4.97 -3.69
CA ALA A 91 -2.09 6.20 -3.91
C ALA A 91 -1.27 6.17 -5.21
N ILE A 92 -0.68 5.02 -5.57
CA ILE A 92 0.03 4.85 -6.84
C ILE A 92 -0.91 5.06 -8.03
N GLY A 93 -2.09 4.46 -7.99
CA GLY A 93 -3.08 4.55 -9.07
C GLY A 93 -3.69 5.94 -9.19
N GLU A 94 -4.07 6.55 -8.07
CA GLU A 94 -5.00 7.67 -8.06
C GLU A 94 -4.38 9.04 -7.78
N ARG A 95 -3.18 9.09 -7.17
CA ARG A 95 -2.57 10.35 -6.70
C ARG A 95 -1.23 10.63 -7.40
N PRO A 96 -1.23 11.18 -8.63
CA PRO A 96 0.02 11.49 -9.35
C PRO A 96 0.90 12.49 -8.58
N GLY A 97 2.17 12.55 -8.96
CA GLY A 97 3.12 13.47 -8.33
C GLY A 97 3.77 12.90 -7.06
N PRO A 98 4.09 13.74 -6.06
CA PRO A 98 4.78 13.33 -4.83
C PRO A 98 4.14 12.14 -4.08
N PRO A 99 2.80 12.03 -3.92
CA PRO A 99 2.19 10.93 -3.19
C PRO A 99 2.42 9.57 -3.87
N ARG A 100 2.24 9.48 -5.19
CA ARG A 100 2.57 8.27 -5.97
C ARG A 100 4.03 7.88 -5.79
N GLN A 101 4.94 8.85 -5.83
CA GLN A 101 6.36 8.55 -5.66
C GLN A 101 6.69 8.01 -4.27
N GLU A 102 6.11 8.61 -3.23
CA GLU A 102 6.28 8.13 -1.85
C GLU A 102 5.77 6.71 -1.67
N ALA A 103 4.57 6.41 -2.21
CA ALA A 103 3.99 5.08 -2.14
C ALA A 103 4.82 4.03 -2.91
N LEU A 104 5.37 4.39 -4.07
CA LEU A 104 6.29 3.52 -4.82
C LEU A 104 7.58 3.25 -4.04
N ASN A 105 8.19 4.29 -3.47
CA ASN A 105 9.41 4.14 -2.68
C ASN A 105 9.18 3.20 -1.48
N ALA A 106 8.05 3.37 -0.77
CA ALA A 106 7.69 2.50 0.34
C ALA A 106 7.63 1.02 -0.07
N LEU A 107 6.90 0.68 -1.14
CA LEU A 107 6.78 -0.70 -1.60
C LEU A 107 8.10 -1.28 -2.12
N LEU A 108 8.91 -0.48 -2.81
CA LEU A 108 10.21 -0.90 -3.33
C LEU A 108 11.22 -1.17 -2.19
N ASP A 109 11.24 -0.32 -1.16
CA ASP A 109 12.06 -0.53 0.02
C ASP A 109 11.69 -1.85 0.71
N TRP A 110 10.39 -2.11 0.87
CA TRP A 110 9.92 -3.33 1.52
C TRP A 110 10.38 -4.57 0.75
N TRP A 111 10.21 -4.60 -0.57
CA TRP A 111 10.49 -5.77 -1.41
C TRP A 111 11.97 -6.18 -1.45
N GLY A 112 12.88 -5.22 -1.22
CA GLY A 112 14.32 -5.43 -1.35
C GLY A 112 15.06 -5.60 -0.02
N CYS A 113 14.51 -5.06 1.06
CA CYS A 113 15.26 -4.84 2.29
C CYS A 113 14.51 -5.25 3.57
N PHE A 114 13.22 -5.62 3.47
CA PHE A 114 12.42 -5.88 4.66
C PHE A 114 12.01 -7.35 4.79
N HIS A 115 11.95 -7.78 6.05
CA HIS A 115 11.48 -9.10 6.47
C HIS A 115 10.37 -8.95 7.51
N PRO A 116 9.57 -9.99 7.79
CA PRO A 116 8.58 -9.90 8.85
C PRO A 116 9.25 -9.70 10.21
N GLU A 117 8.65 -8.86 11.05
CA GLU A 117 9.08 -8.71 12.45
C GLU A 117 9.06 -10.07 13.17
N PRO A 118 10.11 -10.43 13.94
CA PRO A 118 10.15 -11.66 14.71
C PRO A 118 8.90 -11.89 15.58
N GLY A 119 8.25 -13.04 15.38
CA GLY A 119 7.00 -13.39 16.07
C GLY A 119 5.72 -12.84 15.43
N PHE A 120 5.83 -12.03 14.38
CA PHE A 120 4.71 -11.41 13.66
C PHE A 120 4.73 -11.71 12.15
N GLY A 121 5.21 -12.91 11.78
CA GLY A 121 5.34 -13.37 10.39
C GLY A 121 4.03 -13.68 9.65
N THR A 122 2.88 -13.45 10.28
CA THR A 122 1.56 -13.82 9.76
C THR A 122 0.56 -12.68 9.93
N TYR A 123 -0.38 -12.59 8.99
CA TYR A 123 -1.50 -11.67 9.01
C TYR A 123 -2.81 -12.45 8.97
N VAL A 124 -3.82 -12.01 9.73
CA VAL A 124 -5.15 -12.62 9.69
C VAL A 124 -5.98 -11.90 8.64
N ASP A 125 -6.05 -12.50 7.45
CA ASP A 125 -6.88 -12.01 6.38
C ASP A 125 -8.36 -12.31 6.65
N PRO A 126 -9.27 -11.33 6.55
CA PRO A 126 -10.70 -11.55 6.79
C PRO A 126 -11.35 -12.58 5.86
N SER A 127 -10.82 -12.76 4.64
CA SER A 127 -11.36 -13.66 3.61
C SER A 127 -10.67 -15.02 3.57
N ALA A 128 -9.36 -15.06 3.88
CA ALA A 128 -8.52 -16.25 3.72
C ALA A 128 -8.03 -16.86 5.04
N GLY A 129 -8.28 -16.21 6.19
CA GLY A 129 -7.74 -16.62 7.47
C GLY A 129 -6.26 -16.25 7.63
N SER A 130 -5.51 -16.99 8.45
CA SER A 130 -4.10 -16.70 8.70
C SER A 130 -3.25 -17.00 7.46
N VAL A 131 -2.54 -15.98 6.97
CA VAL A 131 -1.63 -16.07 5.81
C VAL A 131 -0.24 -15.56 6.20
N GLY A 132 0.78 -15.97 5.45
CA GLY A 132 2.12 -15.40 5.61
C GLY A 132 2.11 -13.89 5.32
N LEU A 133 2.85 -13.10 6.10
CA LEU A 133 2.86 -11.65 5.94
C LEU A 133 3.27 -11.23 4.52
N ILE A 134 4.41 -11.74 4.06
CA ILE A 134 4.94 -11.49 2.70
C ILE A 134 3.94 -11.96 1.65
N GLU A 135 3.32 -13.12 1.85
CA GLU A 135 2.31 -13.66 0.93
C GLU A 135 1.10 -12.71 0.82
N GLY A 136 0.63 -12.15 1.93
CA GLY A 136 -0.44 -11.15 1.94
C GLY A 136 -0.09 -9.91 1.13
N ILE A 137 1.11 -9.35 1.34
CA ILE A 137 1.60 -8.19 0.57
C ILE A 137 1.72 -8.53 -0.92
N MET A 138 2.34 -9.66 -1.25
CA MET A 138 2.48 -10.10 -2.65
C MET A 138 1.13 -10.28 -3.32
N ARG A 139 0.13 -10.84 -2.62
CA ARG A 139 -1.22 -10.98 -3.16
C ARG A 139 -1.83 -9.61 -3.48
N CYS A 140 -1.76 -8.65 -2.56
CA CYS A 140 -2.24 -7.28 -2.82
C CYS A 140 -1.60 -6.66 -4.07
N VAL A 141 -0.28 -6.83 -4.25
CA VAL A 141 0.42 -6.29 -5.43
C VAL A 141 0.06 -7.04 -6.72
N ARG A 142 -0.10 -8.37 -6.67
CA ARG A 142 -0.58 -9.17 -7.82
C ARG A 142 -1.99 -8.78 -8.24
N ASP A 143 -2.88 -8.56 -7.29
CA ASP A 143 -4.25 -8.15 -7.59
C ASP A 143 -4.30 -6.75 -8.24
N ALA A 144 -3.27 -5.93 -7.98
CA ALA A 144 -3.13 -4.59 -8.56
C ALA A 144 -2.30 -4.54 -9.87
N THR A 145 -1.84 -5.67 -10.42
CA THR A 145 -0.95 -5.71 -11.60
C THR A 145 -1.50 -4.94 -12.81
N ASP A 146 -2.80 -5.07 -13.13
CA ASP A 146 -3.42 -4.34 -14.24
C ASP A 146 -3.42 -2.82 -14.02
N MET A 147 -3.56 -2.37 -12.76
CA MET A 147 -3.44 -0.95 -12.41
C MET A 147 -1.99 -0.49 -12.59
N LEU A 148 -1.02 -1.27 -12.11
CA LEU A 148 0.39 -0.96 -12.24
C LEU A 148 0.83 -0.85 -13.70
N HIS A 149 0.40 -1.76 -14.58
CA HIS A 149 0.66 -1.63 -16.01
C HIS A 149 0.10 -0.33 -16.60
N ARG A 150 -1.13 0.06 -16.25
CA ARG A 150 -1.71 1.34 -16.70
C ARG A 150 -0.90 2.54 -16.21
N VAL A 151 -0.41 2.51 -14.98
CA VAL A 151 0.45 3.58 -14.44
C VAL A 151 1.81 3.59 -15.12
N ALA A 152 2.39 2.44 -15.48
CA ALA A 152 3.64 2.36 -16.22
C ALA A 152 3.54 2.99 -17.63
N ASP A 153 2.38 2.82 -18.27
CA ASP A 153 2.11 3.37 -19.60
C ASP A 153 1.74 4.86 -19.57
N ASP A 154 1.33 5.41 -18.42
CA ASP A 154 0.89 6.80 -18.26
C ASP A 154 2.04 7.81 -18.55
N PRO A 155 1.93 8.67 -19.58
CA PRO A 155 2.95 9.67 -19.90
C PRO A 155 2.92 10.92 -19.02
N SER A 156 1.97 11.01 -18.09
CA SER A 156 1.80 12.16 -17.21
C SER A 156 2.95 12.31 -16.19
N GLY A 157 3.11 13.51 -15.62
CA GLY A 157 4.00 13.71 -14.46
C GLY A 157 5.51 13.50 -14.73
N GLY A 158 5.98 13.71 -15.96
CA GLY A 158 7.41 13.68 -16.31
C GLY A 158 8.04 12.28 -16.37
N GLY A 159 7.25 11.22 -16.24
CA GLY A 159 7.69 9.83 -16.41
C GLY A 159 8.54 9.24 -15.28
N GLY A 160 8.87 10.00 -14.23
CA GLY A 160 9.74 9.54 -13.13
C GLY A 160 9.21 8.30 -12.38
N HIS A 161 7.89 8.16 -12.29
CA HIS A 161 7.24 7.03 -11.63
C HIS A 161 7.34 5.71 -12.42
N ARG A 162 7.49 5.79 -13.75
CA ARG A 162 7.44 4.61 -14.65
C ARG A 162 8.55 3.61 -14.34
N ALA A 163 9.76 4.10 -14.11
CA ALA A 163 10.89 3.25 -13.76
C ALA A 163 10.65 2.50 -12.44
N GLY A 164 10.06 3.18 -11.45
CA GLY A 164 9.71 2.58 -10.16
C GLY A 164 8.62 1.51 -10.29
N VAL A 165 7.57 1.77 -11.07
CA VAL A 165 6.50 0.79 -11.31
C VAL A 165 7.01 -0.42 -12.08
N MET A 166 7.81 -0.21 -13.13
CA MET A 166 8.43 -1.30 -13.90
C MET A 166 9.36 -2.14 -13.02
N LEU A 167 10.10 -1.50 -12.12
CA LEU A 167 10.93 -2.22 -11.14
C LEU A 167 10.06 -3.04 -10.19
N LEU A 168 8.97 -2.48 -9.65
CA LEU A 168 8.06 -3.21 -8.76
C LEU A 168 7.45 -4.43 -9.47
N LEU A 169 7.02 -4.27 -10.73
CA LEU A 169 6.50 -5.37 -11.55
C LEU A 169 7.57 -6.46 -11.80
N ALA A 170 8.80 -6.07 -12.13
CA ALA A 170 9.89 -7.03 -12.30
C ALA A 170 10.19 -7.80 -10.99
N ARG A 171 10.19 -7.11 -9.85
CA ARG A 171 10.36 -7.74 -8.52
C ARG A 171 9.22 -8.67 -8.15
N LEU A 172 8.00 -8.37 -8.60
CA LEU A 172 6.85 -9.24 -8.40
C LEU A 172 7.03 -10.59 -9.09
N ASP A 173 7.58 -10.59 -10.30
CA ASP A 173 7.87 -11.78 -11.10
C ASP A 173 9.02 -12.61 -10.50
N GLU A 174 10.04 -11.93 -9.97
CA GLU A 174 11.17 -12.57 -9.26
C GLU A 174 10.75 -13.18 -7.91
N GLY A 175 9.71 -12.64 -7.29
CA GLY A 175 9.28 -12.99 -5.94
C GLY A 175 9.94 -12.13 -4.85
N TRP A 176 9.61 -12.41 -3.58
CA TRP A 176 10.21 -11.69 -2.46
C TRP A 176 11.62 -12.20 -2.19
N ASN A 177 12.63 -11.35 -2.36
CA ASN A 177 14.02 -11.73 -2.08
C ASN A 177 14.24 -11.75 -0.56
N THR A 178 14.40 -12.94 0.01
CA THR A 178 14.68 -13.12 1.44
C THR A 178 16.18 -13.31 1.75
N GLU A 179 17.07 -13.20 0.77
CA GLU A 179 18.51 -13.54 0.94
C GLU A 179 19.39 -12.42 1.54
N ALA A 180 18.83 -11.51 2.33
CA ALA A 180 19.60 -10.54 3.10
C ALA A 180 19.19 -10.58 4.58
N GLY A 181 19.62 -11.63 5.27
CA GLY A 181 19.51 -11.79 6.72
C GLY A 181 20.61 -12.68 7.26
#